data_AF-A0A6N3QJW6-F1
#
_entry.id   AF-A0A6N3QJW6-F1
#
_cell.length_a   1.000
_cell.length_b   1.000
_cell.length_c   1.000
_cell.angle_alpha   90.00
_cell.angle_beta   90.00
_cell.angle_gamma   90.00
#
_symmetry.space_group_name_H-M   'P 1'
#
loop_
_entity.id
_entity.type
_entity.pdbx_description
1 polymer ?
#
loop_
_entity_poly.entity_id
_entity_poly.type
_entity_poly.pdbx_seq_one_letter_code
_entity_poly.pdbx_strand_id
1 'polypeptide(L)'
;MRSIARRTAVGAALLLVMPVAVWISGWRWQPGEQSWLLKAAFWVTETVTQPWGVITHLILFGWFLWCLRFRIKAAFVLFAILAAAILVGQGVKSWIKDKVQEPRPFVIWLEKTHHIPVDEFYTLKRAERGNLVKEQLAEEKNIPQYLRSHWQKETGFAFPSGHTMFAASWALLAVGLLWPRRRTLTIAILLLWATGVMGSRLLLGMHWPRDLVVATLISWALVAVATWLAQRICGPLTPPAEENREIAQREQES
;
A
#
# COMPACT_ATOMS: atom_id res chain seq x y z
N MET A 1 -6.26 -24.30 -4.20
CA MET A 1 -6.18 -23.57 -2.91
C MET A 1 -4.77 -23.50 -2.32
N ARG A 2 -4.14 -24.61 -1.83
CA ARG A 2 -2.85 -24.56 -1.10
C ARG A 2 -1.69 -23.86 -1.85
N SER A 3 -1.57 -24.03 -3.17
CA SER A 3 -0.47 -23.43 -3.95
C SER A 3 -0.56 -21.90 -4.07
N ILE A 4 -1.76 -21.32 -4.22
CA ILE A 4 -1.92 -19.85 -4.31
C ILE A 4 -1.65 -19.24 -2.93
N ALA A 5 -2.24 -19.80 -1.87
CA ALA A 5 -2.04 -19.33 -0.51
C ALA A 5 -0.58 -19.41 -0.06
N ARG A 6 0.15 -20.47 -0.45
CA ARG A 6 1.60 -20.58 -0.21
C ARG A 6 2.37 -19.44 -0.88
N ARG A 7 2.07 -19.14 -2.14
CA ARG A 7 2.74 -18.07 -2.89
C ARG A 7 2.42 -16.68 -2.32
N THR A 8 1.17 -16.40 -1.98
CA THR A 8 0.82 -15.14 -1.32
C THR A 8 1.45 -15.03 0.07
N ALA A 9 1.60 -16.13 0.82
CA ALA A 9 2.31 -16.13 2.10
C ALA A 9 3.81 -15.82 1.92
N VAL A 10 4.47 -16.39 0.91
CA VAL A 10 5.86 -16.03 0.56
C VAL A 10 5.95 -14.55 0.17
N GLY A 11 5.05 -14.06 -0.66
CA GLY A 11 4.99 -12.63 -1.01
C GLY A 11 4.80 -11.73 0.21
N ALA A 12 3.95 -12.14 1.17
CA ALA A 12 3.75 -11.41 2.42
C ALA A 12 5.02 -11.41 3.27
N ALA A 13 5.70 -12.56 3.40
CA ALA A 13 6.96 -12.65 4.11
C ALA A 13 8.02 -11.72 3.49
N LEU A 14 8.14 -11.69 2.15
CA LEU A 14 9.05 -10.78 1.44
C LEU A 14 8.74 -9.30 1.70
N LEU A 15 7.47 -8.90 1.63
CA LEU A 15 7.05 -7.52 1.90
C LEU A 15 7.20 -7.14 3.37
N LEU A 16 7.21 -8.10 4.28
CA LEU A 16 7.46 -7.87 5.70
C LEU A 16 8.94 -7.65 6.04
N VAL A 17 9.88 -8.11 5.20
CA VAL A 17 11.33 -7.98 5.49
C VAL A 17 11.73 -6.54 5.75
N MET A 18 11.41 -5.62 4.84
CA MET A 18 11.80 -4.21 4.96
C MET A 18 11.20 -3.52 6.21
N PRO A 19 9.87 -3.50 6.44
CA PRO A 19 9.32 -2.83 7.60
C PRO A 19 9.70 -3.50 8.92
N VAL A 20 9.84 -4.83 8.98
CA VAL A 20 10.30 -5.52 10.19
C VAL A 20 11.76 -5.18 10.49
N ALA A 21 12.63 -5.12 9.49
CA ALA A 21 14.02 -4.71 9.67
C ALA A 21 14.13 -3.27 10.19
N VAL A 22 13.37 -2.33 9.62
CA VAL A 22 13.33 -0.94 10.09
C VAL A 22 12.73 -0.85 11.50
N TRP A 23 11.76 -1.70 11.83
CA TRP A 23 11.19 -1.74 13.17
C TRP A 23 12.20 -2.21 14.21
N ILE A 24 12.91 -3.31 13.92
CA ILE A 24 13.92 -3.90 14.82
C ILE A 24 15.13 -2.97 14.98
N SER A 25 15.51 -2.22 13.94
CA SER A 25 16.63 -1.27 14.04
C SER A 25 16.37 -0.09 14.97
N GLY A 26 15.11 0.12 15.38
CA GLY A 26 14.73 1.26 16.22
C GLY A 26 14.80 2.60 15.49
N TRP A 27 14.89 2.58 14.15
CA TRP A 27 14.92 3.80 13.35
C TRP A 27 13.68 4.66 13.61
N ARG A 28 13.91 5.96 13.76
CA ARG A 28 12.85 6.97 13.90
C ARG A 28 13.05 8.05 12.86
N TRP A 29 11.95 8.49 12.28
CA TRP A 29 11.95 9.57 11.31
C TRP A 29 12.46 10.87 11.97
N GLN A 30 13.28 11.61 11.23
CA GLN A 30 13.76 12.95 11.57
C GLN A 30 13.63 13.84 10.33
N PRO A 31 13.47 15.16 10.49
CA PRO A 31 13.54 16.09 9.36
C PRO A 31 14.99 16.22 8.85
N GLY A 32 15.16 16.76 7.64
CA GLY A 32 16.48 17.10 7.09
C GLY A 32 17.01 16.12 6.04
N GLU A 33 16.23 15.13 5.64
CA GLU A 33 16.58 14.23 4.55
C GLU A 33 16.83 14.99 3.24
N GLN A 34 17.69 14.41 2.39
CA GLN A 34 18.07 15.01 1.11
C GLN A 34 16.82 15.28 0.25
N SER A 35 16.70 16.51 -0.26
CA SER A 35 15.48 16.98 -0.93
C SER A 35 15.07 16.15 -2.14
N TRP A 36 16.03 15.57 -2.87
CA TRP A 36 15.78 14.67 -3.99
C TRP A 36 15.17 13.34 -3.55
N LEU A 37 15.59 12.81 -2.39
CA LEU A 37 15.07 11.56 -1.83
C LEU A 37 13.63 11.76 -1.36
N LEU A 38 13.33 12.87 -0.69
CA LEU A 38 11.96 13.26 -0.31
C LEU A 38 11.07 13.42 -1.54
N LYS A 39 11.59 14.02 -2.62
CA LYS A 39 10.84 14.21 -3.87
C LYS A 39 10.57 12.89 -4.59
N ALA A 40 11.56 11.99 -4.63
CA ALA A 40 11.40 10.64 -5.19
C ALA A 40 10.38 9.83 -4.37
N ALA A 41 10.49 9.84 -3.04
CA ALA A 41 9.53 9.22 -2.14
C ALA A 41 8.11 9.79 -2.35
N PHE A 42 7.99 11.11 -2.51
CA PHE A 42 6.73 11.76 -2.80
C PHE A 42 6.13 11.28 -4.13
N TRP A 43 6.90 11.21 -5.21
CA TRP A 43 6.43 10.67 -6.49
C TRP A 43 5.97 9.22 -6.39
N VAL A 44 6.71 8.38 -5.66
CA VAL A 44 6.30 6.99 -5.42
C VAL A 44 4.98 6.94 -4.64
N THR A 45 4.81 7.76 -3.60
CA THR A 45 3.53 7.91 -2.88
C THR A 45 2.41 8.36 -3.81
N GLU A 46 2.65 9.32 -4.71
CA GLU A 46 1.67 9.84 -5.65
C GLU A 46 1.17 8.79 -6.64
N THR A 47 1.97 7.76 -6.98
CA THR A 47 1.49 6.63 -7.81
C THR A 47 0.31 5.87 -7.20
N VAL A 48 0.03 6.04 -5.90
CA VAL A 48 -1.11 5.46 -5.18
C VAL A 48 -2.12 6.52 -4.74
N THR A 49 -1.70 7.78 -4.53
CA THR A 49 -2.56 8.89 -4.09
C THR A 49 -3.51 9.36 -5.20
N GLN A 50 -4.74 9.72 -4.83
CA GLN A 50 -5.69 10.36 -5.75
C GLN A 50 -5.20 11.76 -6.19
N PRO A 51 -5.20 12.09 -7.50
CA PRO A 51 -5.88 11.37 -8.60
C PRO A 51 -5.03 10.31 -9.34
N TRP A 52 -3.70 10.43 -9.35
CA TRP A 52 -2.79 9.58 -10.14
C TRP A 52 -2.90 8.09 -9.82
N GLY A 53 -3.22 7.77 -8.57
CA GLY A 53 -3.52 6.42 -8.12
C GLY A 53 -4.58 5.73 -8.99
N VAL A 54 -5.64 6.42 -9.43
CA VAL A 54 -6.68 5.80 -10.27
C VAL A 54 -6.06 5.25 -11.55
N ILE A 55 -5.15 5.99 -12.18
CA ILE A 55 -4.49 5.60 -13.42
C ILE A 55 -3.69 4.31 -13.19
N THR A 56 -2.88 4.25 -12.13
CA THR A 56 -2.13 3.05 -11.73
C THR A 56 -3.05 1.85 -11.55
N HIS A 57 -4.15 2.02 -10.81
CA HIS A 57 -5.10 0.93 -10.53
C HIS A 57 -5.81 0.44 -11.80
N LEU A 58 -6.17 1.34 -12.72
CA LEU A 58 -6.80 0.98 -14.00
C LEU A 58 -5.84 0.24 -14.93
N ILE A 59 -4.60 0.70 -15.04
CA ILE A 59 -3.56 0.04 -15.83
C ILE A 59 -3.29 -1.36 -15.27
N LEU A 60 -3.10 -1.49 -13.96
CA LEU A 60 -2.88 -2.79 -13.32
C LEU A 60 -4.11 -3.70 -13.46
N PHE A 61 -5.32 -3.17 -13.31
CA PHE A 61 -6.54 -3.93 -13.51
C PHE A 61 -6.62 -4.50 -14.93
N GLY A 62 -6.45 -3.66 -15.97
CA GLY A 62 -6.43 -4.10 -17.37
C GLY A 62 -5.33 -5.12 -17.64
N TRP A 63 -4.12 -4.88 -17.13
CA TRP A 63 -2.99 -5.81 -17.28
C TRP A 63 -3.24 -7.17 -16.61
N PHE A 64 -3.85 -7.18 -15.43
CA PHE A 64 -4.22 -8.41 -14.74
C PHE A 64 -5.33 -9.16 -15.47
N LEU A 65 -6.34 -8.47 -16.01
CA LEU A 65 -7.37 -9.09 -16.84
C LEU A 65 -6.75 -9.76 -18.08
N TRP A 66 -5.81 -9.09 -18.73
CA TRP A 66 -5.05 -9.66 -19.84
C TRP A 66 -4.27 -10.92 -19.42
N CYS A 67 -3.52 -10.84 -18.32
CA CYS A 67 -2.75 -11.98 -17.81
C CYS A 67 -3.65 -13.14 -17.33
N LEU A 68 -4.88 -12.86 -16.90
CA LEU A 68 -5.85 -13.84 -16.42
C LEU A 68 -6.92 -14.19 -17.46
N ARG A 69 -6.69 -13.90 -18.75
CA ARG A 69 -7.68 -14.05 -19.84
C ARG A 69 -8.31 -15.45 -19.93
N PHE A 70 -7.55 -16.50 -19.66
CA PHE A 70 -8.04 -17.89 -19.64
C PHE A 70 -9.03 -18.18 -18.50
N ARG A 71 -9.07 -17.32 -17.49
CA ARG A 71 -9.96 -17.38 -16.33
C ARG A 71 -10.67 -16.05 -16.12
N ILE A 72 -11.04 -15.37 -17.20
CA ILE A 72 -11.55 -13.98 -17.16
C ILE A 72 -12.78 -13.80 -16.27
N LYS A 73 -13.71 -14.77 -16.26
CA LYS A 73 -14.88 -14.75 -15.38
C LYS A 73 -14.48 -14.72 -13.90
N ALA A 74 -13.54 -15.57 -13.51
CA ALA A 74 -13.02 -15.60 -12.15
C ALA A 74 -12.21 -14.34 -11.80
N ALA A 75 -11.52 -13.74 -12.78
CA ALA A 75 -10.81 -12.48 -12.59
C ALA A 75 -11.79 -11.32 -12.32
N PHE A 76 -12.87 -11.18 -13.08
CA PHE A 76 -13.90 -10.18 -12.81
C PHE A 76 -14.55 -10.36 -11.43
N VAL A 77 -14.88 -11.59 -11.05
CA VAL A 77 -15.43 -11.86 -9.71
C VAL A 77 -14.43 -11.52 -8.60
N LEU A 78 -13.15 -11.87 -8.78
CA LEU A 78 -12.09 -11.49 -7.85
C LEU A 78 -12.01 -9.98 -7.66
N PHE A 79 -11.99 -9.22 -8.75
CA PHE A 79 -11.91 -7.77 -8.67
C PHE A 79 -13.19 -7.12 -8.12
N ALA A 80 -14.36 -7.71 -8.38
CA ALA A 80 -15.60 -7.28 -7.74
C ALA A 80 -15.57 -7.48 -6.22
N ILE A 81 -15.05 -8.62 -5.74
CA ILE A 81 -14.86 -8.88 -4.31
C ILE A 81 -13.88 -7.88 -3.69
N LEU A 82 -12.76 -7.58 -4.37
CA LEU A 82 -11.79 -6.60 -3.90
C LEU A 82 -12.38 -5.19 -3.87
N ALA A 83 -13.16 -4.80 -4.89
CA ALA A 83 -13.86 -3.51 -4.91
C ALA A 83 -14.86 -3.39 -3.76
N ALA A 84 -15.64 -4.43 -3.49
CA ALA A 84 -16.54 -4.47 -2.34
C ALA A 84 -15.77 -4.35 -1.02
N ALA A 85 -14.64 -5.04 -0.88
CA ALA A 85 -13.80 -4.95 0.31
C ALA A 85 -13.17 -3.55 0.50
N ILE A 86 -12.85 -2.84 -0.58
CA ILE A 86 -12.38 -1.45 -0.52
C ILE A 86 -13.49 -0.53 0.00
N LEU A 87 -14.72 -0.69 -0.49
CA LEU A 87 -15.88 0.09 -0.02
C LEU A 87 -16.16 -0.17 1.47
N VAL A 88 -16.15 -1.44 1.89
CA VAL A 88 -16.25 -1.82 3.32
C VAL A 88 -15.08 -1.23 4.11
N GLY A 89 -13.86 -1.29 3.57
CA GLY A 89 -12.66 -0.75 4.18
C GLY A 89 -12.71 0.77 4.41
N GLN A 90 -13.40 1.52 3.56
CA GLN A 90 -13.64 2.95 3.79
C GLN A 90 -14.55 3.20 5.00
N GLY A 91 -15.59 2.38 5.19
CA GLY A 91 -16.44 2.42 6.38
C GLY A 91 -15.68 2.04 7.65
N VAL A 92 -14.93 0.93 7.60
CA VAL A 92 -14.08 0.46 8.71
C VAL A 92 -13.02 1.49 9.08
N LYS A 93 -12.41 2.17 8.10
CA LYS A 93 -11.44 3.24 8.33
C LYS A 93 -12.02 4.39 9.15
N SER A 94 -13.28 4.74 8.96
CA SER A 94 -13.92 5.79 9.76
C SER A 94 -14.02 5.34 11.22
N TRP A 95 -14.42 4.10 11.46
CA TRP A 95 -14.61 3.55 12.81
C TRP A 95 -13.29 3.28 13.56
N ILE A 96 -12.27 2.75 12.87
CA ILE A 96 -10.96 2.47 13.48
C ILE A 96 -10.26 3.75 13.94
N LYS A 97 -10.45 4.85 13.21
CA LYS A 97 -9.83 6.15 13.55
C LYS A 97 -10.34 6.73 14.87
N ASP A 98 -11.50 6.29 15.34
CA ASP A 98 -12.03 6.69 16.65
C ASP A 98 -11.42 5.86 17.79
N LYS A 99 -10.78 4.71 17.47
CA LYS A 99 -10.21 3.79 18.46
C LYS A 99 -8.68 3.78 18.52
N VAL A 100 -8.00 4.03 17.40
CA VAL A 100 -6.53 4.00 17.33
C VAL A 100 -6.02 5.41 17.07
N GLN A 101 -5.58 6.05 18.15
CA GLN A 101 -5.18 7.45 18.17
C GLN A 101 -3.65 7.61 18.17
N GLU A 102 -2.95 6.92 17.25
CA GLU A 102 -1.48 6.99 17.19
C GLU A 102 -1.01 8.20 16.35
N PRO A 103 -0.17 9.10 16.92
CA PRO A 103 0.36 10.25 16.20
C PRO A 103 1.28 9.82 15.06
N ARG A 104 1.28 10.60 13.98
CA ARG A 104 2.25 10.39 12.89
C ARG A 104 3.64 10.88 13.32
N PRO A 105 4.73 10.28 12.79
CA PRO A 105 6.09 10.70 13.13
C PRO A 105 6.34 12.21 12.98
N PHE A 106 5.82 12.85 11.92
CA PHE A 106 5.99 14.29 11.73
C PHE A 106 5.28 15.13 12.79
N VAL A 107 4.17 14.64 13.37
CA VAL A 107 3.40 15.36 14.39
C VAL A 107 4.17 15.40 15.71
N ILE A 108 4.86 14.32 16.09
CA ILE A 108 5.73 14.30 17.27
C ILE A 108 6.88 15.30 17.12
N TRP A 109 7.47 15.39 15.92
CA TRP A 109 8.49 16.40 15.64
C TRP A 109 7.92 17.83 15.70
N LEU A 110 6.71 18.03 15.19
CA LEU A 110 6.03 19.33 15.20
C LEU A 110 5.72 19.78 16.64
N GLU A 111 5.20 18.89 17.49
CA GLU A 111 5.02 19.13 18.93
C GLU A 111 6.34 19.54 19.60
N LYS A 112 7.43 18.79 19.36
CA LYS A 112 8.73 19.09 19.97
C LYS A 112 9.30 20.44 19.55
N THR A 113 8.99 20.90 18.34
CA THR A 113 9.55 22.13 17.76
C THR A 113 8.69 23.36 18.09
N HIS A 114 7.36 23.20 18.09
CA HIS A 114 6.39 24.30 18.22
C HIS A 114 5.58 24.27 19.53
N HIS A 115 5.92 23.37 20.46
CA HIS A 115 5.37 23.26 21.82
C HIS A 115 3.84 23.09 21.93
N ILE A 116 3.19 22.50 20.91
CA ILE A 116 1.77 22.12 20.99
C ILE A 116 1.67 20.65 21.39
N PRO A 117 1.05 20.32 22.54
CA PRO A 117 0.85 18.94 22.96
C PRO A 117 0.11 18.12 21.90
N VAL A 118 0.57 16.90 21.64
CA VAL A 118 -0.06 15.97 20.69
C VAL A 118 -1.54 15.73 21.04
N ASP A 119 -1.88 15.67 22.32
CA ASP A 119 -3.25 15.45 22.78
C ASP A 119 -4.16 16.61 22.35
N GLU A 120 -3.72 17.86 22.55
CA GLU A 120 -4.45 19.06 22.09
C GLU A 120 -4.60 19.07 20.57
N PHE A 121 -3.53 18.72 19.84
CA PHE A 121 -3.58 18.62 18.39
C PHE A 121 -4.70 17.68 17.90
N TYR A 122 -4.89 16.53 18.54
CA TYR A 122 -5.89 15.54 18.12
C TYR A 122 -7.31 15.81 18.61
N THR A 123 -7.52 16.69 19.60
CA THR A 123 -8.86 17.15 19.99
C THR A 123 -9.52 18.04 18.93
N LEU A 124 -8.72 18.71 18.09
CA LEU A 124 -9.21 19.59 17.03
C LEU A 124 -9.88 18.82 15.89
N LYS A 125 -10.82 19.48 15.21
CA LYS A 125 -11.42 18.94 13.98
C LYS A 125 -10.35 18.81 12.90
N ARG A 126 -10.52 17.85 11.97
CA ARG A 126 -9.52 17.59 10.91
C ARG A 126 -9.13 18.84 10.10
N ALA A 127 -10.09 19.72 9.82
CA ALA A 127 -9.84 20.97 9.12
C ALA A 127 -8.96 21.93 9.93
N GLU A 128 -9.24 22.08 11.23
CA GLU A 128 -8.47 22.89 12.18
C GLU A 128 -7.06 22.34 12.35
N ARG A 129 -6.90 21.00 12.43
CA ARG A 129 -5.56 20.36 12.42
C ARG A 129 -4.78 20.70 11.16
N GLY A 130 -5.45 20.69 10.00
CA GLY A 130 -4.83 21.09 8.73
C GLY A 130 -4.33 22.52 8.74
N ASN A 131 -5.13 23.44 9.29
CA ASN A 131 -4.76 24.85 9.42
C ASN A 131 -3.62 25.05 10.43
N LEU A 132 -3.65 24.34 11.56
CA LEU A 132 -2.59 24.41 12.57
C LEU A 132 -1.25 23.92 12.00
N VAL A 133 -1.25 22.79 11.28
CA VAL A 133 -0.07 22.32 10.56
C VAL A 133 0.40 23.34 9.52
N LYS A 134 -0.52 24.03 8.84
CA LYS A 134 -0.18 25.07 7.86
C LYS A 134 0.49 26.28 8.53
N GLU A 135 -0.04 26.72 9.67
CA GLU A 135 0.47 27.86 10.44
C GLU A 135 1.85 27.55 11.03
N GLN A 136 2.01 26.41 11.71
CA GLN A 136 3.29 26.00 12.29
C GLN A 136 4.37 25.75 11.24
N LEU A 137 3.99 25.23 10.07
CA LEU A 137 4.94 25.04 8.96
C LEU A 137 5.13 26.28 8.09
N ALA A 138 4.45 27.41 8.36
CA ALA A 138 4.60 28.62 7.57
C ALA A 138 6.02 29.19 7.69
N GLU A 139 6.58 29.12 8.89
CA GLU A 139 7.92 29.61 9.21
C GLU A 139 9.03 28.57 8.93
N GLU A 140 8.66 27.30 8.74
CA GLU A 140 9.59 26.21 8.42
C GLU A 140 10.08 26.26 6.97
N LYS A 141 11.30 26.78 6.78
CA LYS A 141 11.96 26.88 5.46
C LYS A 141 12.59 25.57 5.00
N ASN A 142 12.83 24.63 5.92
CA ASN A 142 13.53 23.37 5.63
C ASN A 142 12.62 22.30 4.99
N ILE A 143 11.30 22.50 5.01
CA ILE A 143 10.33 21.54 4.46
C ILE A 143 9.78 22.07 3.13
N PRO A 144 10.00 21.37 2.01
CA PRO A 144 9.49 21.78 0.71
C PRO A 144 7.96 21.94 0.68
N GLN A 145 7.47 22.88 -0.14
CA GLN A 145 6.04 23.18 -0.24
C GLN A 145 5.16 21.95 -0.53
N TYR A 146 5.61 21.04 -1.40
CA TYR A 146 4.85 19.83 -1.74
C TYR A 146 4.64 18.92 -0.53
N LEU A 147 5.63 18.83 0.36
CA LEU A 147 5.57 18.01 1.57
C LEU A 147 4.69 18.66 2.64
N ARG A 148 4.78 19.99 2.80
CA ARG A 148 3.87 20.76 3.67
C ARG A 148 2.40 20.56 3.27
N SER A 149 2.10 20.70 1.98
CA SER A 149 0.75 20.45 1.45
C SER A 149 0.30 18.99 1.69
N HIS A 150 1.22 18.02 1.57
CA HIS A 150 0.92 16.61 1.84
C HIS A 150 0.55 16.39 3.32
N TRP A 151 1.33 16.93 4.26
CA TRP A 151 1.07 16.83 5.70
C TRP A 151 -0.24 17.51 6.11
N GLN A 152 -0.55 18.69 5.54
CA GLN A 152 -1.82 19.40 5.76
C GLN A 152 -3.03 18.57 5.30
N LYS A 153 -2.90 17.82 4.20
CA LYS A 153 -3.97 16.93 3.70
C LYS A 153 -4.15 15.68 4.58
N GLU A 154 -3.07 15.20 5.16
CA GLU A 154 -2.96 13.91 5.84
C GLU A 154 -2.91 14.01 7.38
N THR A 155 -3.63 14.96 7.98
CA THR A 155 -3.71 15.19 9.44
C THR A 155 -4.55 14.18 10.24
N GLY A 156 -4.85 13.02 9.66
CA GLY A 156 -5.46 11.91 10.39
C GLY A 156 -4.42 11.15 11.23
N PHE A 157 -4.89 10.35 12.18
CA PHE A 157 -4.05 9.36 12.87
C PHE A 157 -3.31 8.45 11.87
N ALA A 158 -2.16 7.93 12.32
CA ALA A 158 -1.26 7.15 11.48
C ALA A 158 -1.90 5.85 10.98
N PHE A 159 -2.78 5.22 11.76
CA PHE A 159 -3.35 3.92 11.41
C PHE A 159 -4.73 4.00 10.73
N PRO A 160 -5.05 3.13 9.76
CA PRO A 160 -4.18 2.22 8.98
C PRO A 160 -3.60 2.87 7.71
N SER A 161 -2.51 2.29 7.18
CA SER A 161 -1.86 2.76 5.95
C SER A 161 -2.57 2.27 4.67
N GLY A 162 -3.47 3.09 4.13
CA GLY A 162 -4.16 2.79 2.87
C GLY A 162 -3.21 2.60 1.69
N HIS A 163 -2.16 3.41 1.57
CA HIS A 163 -1.15 3.31 0.51
C HIS A 163 -0.47 1.93 0.50
N THR A 164 -0.01 1.48 1.66
CA THR A 164 0.59 0.15 1.81
C THR A 164 -0.42 -0.93 1.50
N MET A 165 -1.67 -0.80 1.97
CA MET A 165 -2.70 -1.81 1.72
C MET A 165 -2.93 -2.04 0.22
N PHE A 166 -3.05 -0.97 -0.58
CA PHE A 166 -3.23 -1.07 -2.02
C PHE A 166 -2.00 -1.65 -2.73
N ALA A 167 -0.81 -1.09 -2.48
CA ALA A 167 0.40 -1.52 -3.16
C ALA A 167 0.77 -2.97 -2.82
N ALA A 168 0.68 -3.35 -1.53
CA ALA A 168 0.91 -4.72 -1.08
C ALA A 168 -0.12 -5.69 -1.68
N SER A 169 -1.40 -5.33 -1.76
CA SER A 169 -2.43 -6.21 -2.36
C SER A 169 -2.12 -6.52 -3.83
N TRP A 170 -1.70 -5.52 -4.61
CA TRP A 170 -1.29 -5.74 -6.01
C TRP A 170 -0.08 -6.66 -6.14
N ALA A 171 0.96 -6.44 -5.32
CA ALA A 171 2.14 -7.30 -5.33
C ALA A 171 1.80 -8.74 -4.90
N LEU A 172 0.95 -8.91 -3.88
CA LEU A 172 0.50 -10.22 -3.43
C LEU A 172 -0.35 -10.94 -4.48
N LEU A 173 -1.23 -10.24 -5.18
CA LEU A 173 -1.97 -10.79 -6.33
C LEU A 173 -1.02 -11.22 -7.45
N ALA A 174 0.04 -10.45 -7.71
CA ALA A 174 1.03 -10.79 -8.72
C ALA A 174 1.76 -12.10 -8.38
N VAL A 175 2.32 -12.21 -7.17
CA VAL A 175 2.99 -13.43 -6.70
C VAL A 175 2.01 -14.60 -6.64
N GLY A 176 0.79 -14.36 -6.15
CA GLY A 176 -0.25 -15.37 -5.96
C GLY A 176 -0.82 -15.93 -7.26
N LEU A 177 -0.97 -15.11 -8.30
CA LEU A 177 -1.71 -15.50 -9.52
C LEU A 177 -0.83 -15.57 -10.77
N LEU A 178 0.21 -14.75 -10.86
CA LEU A 178 1.01 -14.61 -12.09
C LEU A 178 2.31 -15.41 -12.07
N TRP A 179 2.73 -15.93 -10.92
CA TRP A 179 3.92 -16.80 -10.80
C TRP A 179 3.90 -18.01 -11.76
N PRO A 180 2.82 -18.80 -11.85
CA PRO A 180 2.77 -19.98 -12.74
C PRO A 180 2.65 -19.56 -14.21
N ARG A 181 2.35 -18.29 -14.47
CA ARG A 181 2.20 -17.68 -15.80
C ARG A 181 3.50 -17.05 -16.30
N ARG A 182 4.61 -17.29 -15.59
CA ARG A 182 5.95 -16.79 -15.90
C ARG A 182 6.05 -15.28 -16.08
N ARG A 183 5.16 -14.50 -15.45
CA ARG A 183 5.22 -13.02 -15.48
C ARG A 183 6.23 -12.49 -14.45
N THR A 184 7.46 -12.98 -14.51
CA THR A 184 8.53 -12.66 -13.55
C THR A 184 8.81 -11.16 -13.47
N LEU A 185 8.85 -10.48 -14.63
CA LEU A 185 9.04 -9.03 -14.70
C LEU A 185 7.94 -8.25 -13.97
N THR A 186 6.67 -8.60 -14.21
CA THR A 186 5.52 -7.96 -13.51
C THR A 186 5.61 -8.15 -12.00
N ILE A 187 5.96 -9.36 -11.56
CA ILE A 187 6.08 -9.69 -10.14
C ILE A 187 7.21 -8.89 -9.49
N ALA A 188 8.38 -8.84 -10.13
CA ALA A 188 9.54 -8.08 -9.64
C ALA A 188 9.23 -6.59 -9.53
N ILE A 189 8.64 -5.99 -10.58
CA ILE A 189 8.24 -4.58 -10.59
C ILE A 189 7.25 -4.28 -9.45
N LEU A 190 6.23 -5.11 -9.25
CA LEU A 190 5.22 -4.87 -8.22
C LEU A 190 5.76 -5.06 -6.80
N LEU A 191 6.65 -6.02 -6.56
CA LEU A 191 7.31 -6.18 -5.26
C LEU A 191 8.22 -4.99 -4.94
N LEU A 192 9.00 -4.54 -5.92
CA LEU A 192 9.87 -3.37 -5.78
C LEU A 192 9.04 -2.10 -5.56
N TRP A 193 7.99 -1.90 -6.35
CA TRP A 193 7.07 -0.77 -6.21
C TRP A 193 6.37 -0.77 -4.85
N ALA A 194 5.82 -1.91 -4.40
CA ALA A 194 5.17 -2.00 -3.09
C ALA A 194 6.14 -1.68 -1.95
N THR A 195 7.36 -2.21 -2.01
CA THR A 195 8.42 -1.90 -1.02
C THR A 195 8.82 -0.42 -1.08
N GLY A 196 8.90 0.17 -2.28
CA GLY A 196 9.14 1.61 -2.46
C GLY A 196 8.01 2.48 -1.90
N VAL A 197 6.75 2.08 -2.08
CA VAL A 197 5.60 2.76 -1.47
C VAL A 197 5.72 2.70 0.05
N MET A 198 6.00 1.53 0.61
CA MET A 198 6.23 1.36 2.05
C MET A 198 7.38 2.26 2.55
N GLY A 199 8.54 2.22 1.90
CA GLY A 199 9.68 3.08 2.22
C GLY A 199 9.33 4.58 2.15
N SER A 200 8.56 5.01 1.14
CA SER A 200 8.14 6.41 1.05
C SER A 200 7.24 6.85 2.20
N ARG A 201 6.40 5.96 2.75
CA ARG A 201 5.58 6.26 3.93
C ARG A 201 6.44 6.52 5.18
N LEU A 202 7.57 5.83 5.30
CA LEU A 202 8.53 6.03 6.38
C LEU A 202 9.32 7.32 6.17
N LEU A 203 9.90 7.53 4.98
CA LEU A 203 10.72 8.70 4.64
C LEU A 203 9.95 10.03 4.73
N LEU A 204 8.66 10.03 4.41
CA LEU A 204 7.81 11.22 4.48
C LEU A 204 7.24 11.47 5.89
N GLY A 205 7.63 10.68 6.90
CA GLY A 205 7.19 10.85 8.29
C GLY A 205 5.72 10.52 8.51
N MET A 206 5.13 9.67 7.65
CA MET A 206 3.68 9.48 7.60
C MET A 206 3.17 8.33 8.45
N HIS A 207 3.99 7.30 8.68
CA HIS A 207 3.61 6.06 9.36
C HIS A 207 4.79 5.48 10.12
N TRP A 208 4.48 4.65 11.11
CA TRP A 208 5.47 3.82 11.80
C TRP A 208 5.69 2.50 11.07
N PRO A 209 6.84 1.83 11.23
CA PRO A 209 7.07 0.50 10.67
C PRO A 209 6.00 -0.52 11.06
N ARG A 210 5.45 -0.41 12.28
CA ARG A 210 4.32 -1.22 12.77
C ARG A 210 3.08 -1.09 11.89
N ASP A 211 2.74 0.13 11.45
CA ASP A 211 1.59 0.38 10.58
C ASP A 211 1.73 -0.36 9.26
N LEU A 212 2.95 -0.40 8.72
CA LEU A 212 3.27 -1.08 7.47
C LEU A 212 3.19 -2.60 7.62
N VAL A 213 3.68 -3.15 8.74
CA VAL A 213 3.54 -4.58 9.06
C VAL A 213 2.07 -4.98 9.11
N VAL A 214 1.26 -4.24 9.88
CA VAL A 214 -0.17 -4.54 10.02
C VAL A 214 -0.91 -4.36 8.69
N ALA A 215 -0.61 -3.31 7.93
CA ALA A 215 -1.19 -3.10 6.61
C ALA A 215 -0.87 -4.26 5.64
N THR A 216 0.38 -4.76 5.62
CA THR A 216 0.78 -5.92 4.82
C THR A 216 0.04 -7.19 5.24
N LEU A 217 -0.13 -7.43 6.54
CA LEU A 217 -0.88 -8.58 7.05
C LEU A 217 -2.36 -8.50 6.69
N ILE A 218 -2.98 -7.32 6.79
CA ILE A 218 -4.37 -7.10 6.35
C ILE A 218 -4.49 -7.35 4.84
N SER A 219 -3.57 -6.85 4.03
CA SER A 219 -3.53 -7.11 2.58
C SER A 219 -3.41 -8.60 2.27
N TRP A 220 -2.56 -9.32 3.00
CA TRP A 220 -2.42 -10.77 2.84
C TRP A 220 -3.72 -11.51 3.18
N ALA A 221 -4.35 -11.20 4.31
CA ALA A 221 -5.63 -11.78 4.69
C ALA A 221 -6.72 -11.47 3.65
N LEU A 222 -6.81 -10.21 3.21
CA LEU A 222 -7.77 -9.77 2.20
C LEU A 222 -7.59 -10.52 0.88
N VAL A 223 -6.36 -10.58 0.35
CA VAL A 223 -6.05 -11.28 -0.91
C VAL A 223 -6.31 -12.79 -0.79
N ALA A 224 -5.94 -13.40 0.34
CA ALA A 224 -6.20 -14.82 0.58
C ALA A 224 -7.69 -15.14 0.59
N VAL A 225 -8.50 -14.35 1.30
CA VAL A 225 -9.96 -14.51 1.36
C VAL A 225 -10.59 -14.24 -0.01
N ALA A 226 -10.21 -13.17 -0.69
CA ALA A 226 -10.77 -12.80 -1.99
C ALA A 226 -10.47 -13.88 -3.06
N THR A 227 -9.23 -14.39 -3.10
CA THR A 227 -8.87 -15.46 -4.04
C THR A 227 -9.55 -16.79 -3.70
N TRP A 228 -9.78 -17.09 -2.42
CA TRP A 228 -10.56 -18.25 -2.00
C TRP A 228 -12.02 -18.14 -2.42
N LEU A 229 -12.67 -17.00 -2.18
CA LEU A 229 -14.05 -16.74 -2.59
C LEU A 229 -14.21 -16.83 -4.11
N ALA A 230 -13.31 -16.19 -4.87
CA ALA A 230 -13.31 -16.27 -6.34
C ALA A 230 -13.17 -17.71 -6.84
N GLN A 231 -12.31 -18.53 -6.19
CA GLN A 231 -12.18 -19.95 -6.51
C GLN A 231 -13.45 -20.75 -6.21
N ARG A 232 -14.12 -20.43 -5.11
CA ARG A 232 -15.36 -21.10 -4.70
C ARG A 232 -16.53 -20.77 -5.62
N ILE A 233 -16.60 -19.53 -6.13
CA ILE A 233 -17.70 -19.04 -6.98
C ILE A 233 -17.48 -19.40 -8.46
N CYS A 234 -16.26 -19.26 -8.98
CA CYS A 234 -15.99 -19.36 -10.42
C CYS A 234 -15.02 -20.48 -10.81
N GLY A 235 -14.58 -21.30 -9.86
CA GLY A 235 -13.60 -22.35 -10.10
C GLY A 235 -12.14 -21.86 -10.10
N PRO A 236 -11.17 -22.72 -10.44
CA PRO A 236 -9.74 -22.45 -10.21
C PRO A 236 -9.19 -21.23 -10.97
N LEU A 237 -8.40 -20.40 -10.28
CA LEU A 237 -7.61 -19.30 -10.87
C LEU A 237 -6.26 -19.77 -11.45
N THR A 238 -5.93 -21.05 -11.28
CA THR A 238 -4.72 -21.67 -11.85
C THR A 238 -4.83 -21.77 -13.37
N PRO A 239 -3.69 -21.70 -14.08
CA PRO A 239 -3.69 -21.82 -15.54
C PRO A 239 -4.30 -23.15 -15.97
N PRO A 240 -5.27 -23.16 -16.89
CA PRO A 240 -5.78 -24.40 -17.47
C PRO A 240 -4.75 -25.02 -18.44
N ALA A 241 -5.04 -26.20 -18.96
CA ALA A 241 -4.10 -26.94 -19.82
C ALA A 241 -3.73 -26.16 -21.09
N GLU A 242 -4.68 -25.40 -21.65
CA GLU A 242 -4.47 -24.57 -22.83
C GLU A 242 -3.44 -23.46 -22.55
N GLU A 243 -3.54 -22.81 -21.38
CA GLU A 243 -2.60 -21.78 -20.96
C GLU A 243 -1.20 -22.36 -20.69
N ASN A 244 -1.11 -23.55 -20.11
CA ASN A 244 0.18 -24.21 -19.86
C ASN A 244 0.90 -24.59 -21.16
N ARG A 245 0.15 -25.02 -22.19
CA ARG A 245 0.71 -25.30 -23.52
C ARG A 245 1.28 -24.03 -24.17
N GLU A 246 0.54 -22.92 -24.12
CA GLU A 246 1.04 -21.63 -24.62
C GLU A 246 2.28 -21.15 -23.85
N ILE A 247 2.34 -21.34 -22.54
CA ILE A 247 3.51 -20.96 -21.72
C ILE A 247 4.72 -21.81 -22.12
N ALA A 248 4.55 -23.13 -22.25
CA ALA A 248 5.63 -24.04 -22.64
C ALA A 248 6.14 -23.74 -24.06
N GLN A 249 5.25 -23.40 -25.00
CA GLN A 249 5.64 -23.02 -26.35
C GLN A 249 6.52 -21.77 -26.35
N ARG A 250 6.16 -20.73 -25.59
CA ARG A 250 6.98 -19.51 -25.46
C ARG A 250 8.36 -19.76 -24.84
N GLU A 251 8.47 -20.75 -23.95
CA GLU A 251 9.76 -21.16 -23.36
C GLU A 251 10.63 -21.93 -24.35
N GLN A 252 10.04 -22.58 -25.36
CA GLN A 252 10.77 -23.28 -26.41
C GLN A 252 11.18 -22.37 -27.57
N GLU A 253 10.45 -21.27 -27.78
CA GLU A 253 10.72 -20.27 -28.83
C GLU A 253 11.75 -19.20 -28.42
N SER A 254 12.13 -19.13 -27.13
CA SER A 254 13.09 -18.18 -26.57
C SER A 254 14.48 -18.78 -26.39
#